data_AF-A0A661H3B7-F1
#
_entry.id   AF-A0A661H3B7-F1
#
_cell.length_a   1.000
_cell.length_b   1.000
_cell.length_c   1.000
_cell.angle_alpha   90.00
_cell.angle_beta   90.00
_cell.angle_gamma   90.00
#
_symmetry.space_group_name_H-M   'P 1'
#
loop_
_entity.id
_entity.type
_entity.pdbx_description
1 polymer ?
#
loop_
_entity_poly.entity_id
_entity_poly.type
_entity_poly.pdbx_seq_one_letter_code
_entity_poly.pdbx_strand_id
1 'polypeptide(L)'
;MPAHKKKKAKKNKRDFAGELLKTVRLLYKFYLTTPHWKAVRMRRLRAAHFQCEECGEHKTILDVHHLHYRSLGREKNKDLKVLCRPCHKDAHAKS
;
A
#
# COMPACT_ATOMS: atom_id res chain seq x y z
N MET A 1 56.17 -3.94 18.07
CA MET A 1 56.12 -3.12 16.83
C MET A 1 54.67 -2.76 16.51
N PRO A 2 54.24 -1.49 16.59
CA PRO A 2 52.86 -1.11 16.33
C PRO A 2 52.63 -0.84 14.84
N ALA A 3 51.74 -1.60 14.20
CA ALA A 3 51.33 -1.36 12.83
C ALA A 3 50.13 -0.38 12.81
N HIS A 4 50.42 0.90 12.56
CA HIS A 4 49.43 1.83 12.04
C HIS A 4 48.86 1.31 10.73
N LYS A 5 47.55 0.99 10.66
CA LYS A 5 46.86 0.87 9.37
C LYS A 5 45.49 1.54 9.36
N LYS A 6 45.54 2.80 8.91
CA LYS A 6 44.67 3.44 7.89
C LYS A 6 43.16 3.48 8.18
N LYS A 7 42.72 4.64 8.71
CA LYS A 7 41.33 5.14 8.59
C LYS A 7 40.94 5.13 7.11
N LYS A 8 39.94 4.33 6.71
CA LYS A 8 39.38 4.41 5.35
C LYS A 8 38.28 5.47 5.31
N ALA A 9 38.45 6.37 4.34
CA ALA A 9 37.62 7.53 4.09
C ALA A 9 36.21 7.17 3.58
N LYS A 10 35.28 8.04 3.98
CA LYS A 10 33.87 8.24 3.60
C LYS A 10 33.49 7.74 2.19
N LYS A 11 32.44 6.92 2.09
CA LYS A 11 31.64 6.76 0.86
C LYS A 11 30.25 7.33 1.10
N ASN A 12 30.10 8.63 0.82
CA ASN A 12 28.80 9.27 0.77
C ASN A 12 28.13 8.89 -0.57
N LYS A 13 27.54 7.71 -0.64
CA LYS A 13 26.72 7.28 -1.76
C LYS A 13 25.28 7.66 -1.44
N ARG A 14 24.78 8.75 -2.03
CA ARG A 14 23.36 9.10 -1.92
C ARG A 14 22.55 7.94 -2.52
N ASP A 15 21.81 7.24 -1.67
CA ASP A 15 20.93 6.14 -2.07
C ASP A 15 19.68 6.72 -2.73
N PHE A 16 19.83 7.09 -4.00
CA PHE A 16 18.75 7.69 -4.79
C PHE A 16 17.55 6.75 -4.91
N ALA A 17 17.78 5.43 -4.97
CA ALA A 17 16.70 4.44 -5.01
C ALA A 17 15.91 4.41 -3.70
N GLY A 18 16.61 4.40 -2.55
CA GLY A 18 15.98 4.48 -1.24
C GLY A 18 15.21 5.79 -1.02
N GLU A 19 15.72 6.90 -1.54
CA GLU A 19 15.06 8.21 -1.47
C GLU A 19 13.82 8.28 -2.37
N LEU A 20 13.90 7.75 -3.60
CA LEU A 20 12.76 7.63 -4.52
C LEU A 20 11.64 6.76 -3.93
N LEU A 21 11.99 5.59 -3.37
CA LEU A 21 11.03 4.68 -2.74
C LEU A 21 10.28 5.35 -1.57
N LYS A 22 10.97 6.16 -0.76
CA LYS A 22 10.35 6.94 0.32
C LYS A 22 9.33 7.94 -0.22
N THR A 23 9.71 8.70 -1.25
CA THR A 23 8.85 9.71 -1.88
C THR A 23 7.61 9.06 -2.51
N VAL A 24 7.78 7.96 -3.26
CA VAL A 24 6.65 7.23 -3.85
C VAL A 24 5.69 6.72 -2.77
N ARG A 25 6.20 6.20 -1.65
CA ARG A 25 5.38 5.75 -0.53
C ARG A 25 4.60 6.90 0.12
N LEU A 26 5.20 8.08 0.24
CA LEU A 26 4.56 9.28 0.76
C LEU A 26 3.43 9.76 -0.18
N LEU A 27 3.72 9.82 -1.48
CA LEU A 27 2.73 10.19 -2.50
C LEU A 27 1.55 9.22 -2.52
N TYR A 28 1.79 7.91 -2.40
CA TYR A 28 0.72 6.93 -2.30
C TYR A 28 -0.12 7.13 -1.03
N LYS A 29 0.50 7.36 0.13
CA LYS A 29 -0.24 7.68 1.35
C LYS A 29 -1.09 8.94 1.20
N PHE A 30 -0.58 9.97 0.54
CA PHE A 30 -1.33 11.18 0.23
C PHE A 30 -2.48 10.90 -0.74
N TYR A 31 -2.27 10.10 -1.78
CA TYR A 31 -3.32 9.67 -2.68
C TYR A 31 -4.50 9.04 -1.93
N LEU A 32 -4.24 8.19 -0.93
CA LEU A 32 -5.27 7.58 -0.09
C LEU A 32 -6.06 8.57 0.78
N THR A 33 -5.61 9.83 0.95
CA THR A 33 -6.38 10.87 1.66
C THR A 33 -7.23 11.73 0.72
N THR A 34 -7.01 11.63 -0.59
CA THR A 34 -7.71 12.45 -1.59
C THR A 34 -9.22 12.17 -1.61
N PRO A 35 -10.05 13.17 -2.00
CA PRO A 35 -11.48 12.97 -2.22
C PRO A 35 -11.78 11.87 -3.25
N HIS A 36 -10.95 11.76 -4.29
CA HIS A 36 -11.05 10.73 -5.32
C HIS A 36 -11.01 9.33 -4.69
N TRP A 37 -9.97 9.02 -3.91
CA TRP A 37 -9.85 7.71 -3.29
C TRP A 37 -10.98 7.43 -2.30
N LYS A 38 -11.40 8.43 -1.52
CA LYS A 38 -12.55 8.28 -0.61
C LYS A 38 -13.83 7.93 -1.37
N ALA A 39 -14.08 8.55 -2.51
CA ALA A 39 -15.22 8.24 -3.38
C ALA A 39 -15.13 6.81 -3.96
N VAL A 40 -13.96 6.42 -4.45
CA VAL A 40 -13.69 5.05 -4.95
C VAL A 40 -13.90 4.02 -3.84
N ARG A 41 -13.36 4.26 -2.64
CA ARG A 41 -13.52 3.40 -1.46
C ARG A 41 -15.00 3.22 -1.11
N MET A 42 -15.76 4.31 -1.00
CA MET A 42 -17.19 4.24 -0.68
C MET A 42 -18.01 3.55 -1.77
N ARG A 43 -17.69 3.80 -3.05
CA ARG A 43 -18.30 3.07 -4.17
C ARG A 43 -18.08 1.57 -4.03
N ARG A 44 -16.85 1.14 -3.71
CA ARG A 44 -16.54 -0.28 -3.54
C ARG A 44 -17.21 -0.92 -2.33
N LEU A 45 -17.22 -0.23 -1.19
CA LEU A 45 -17.93 -0.71 0.00
C LEU A 45 -19.42 -0.92 -0.27
N ARG A 46 -20.06 0.01 -0.97
CA ARG A 46 -21.47 -0.15 -1.37
C ARG A 46 -21.68 -1.32 -2.33
N ALA A 47 -20.81 -1.48 -3.32
CA ALA A 47 -20.89 -2.59 -4.28
C ALA A 47 -20.71 -3.97 -3.60
N ALA A 48 -19.94 -4.03 -2.51
CA ALA A 48 -19.76 -5.23 -1.70
C ALA A 48 -20.80 -5.36 -0.56
N HIS A 49 -21.87 -4.55 -0.56
CA HIS A 49 -22.88 -4.54 0.50
C HIS A 49 -22.32 -4.39 1.92
N PHE A 50 -21.20 -3.66 2.07
CA PHE A 50 -20.47 -3.52 3.33
C PHE A 50 -20.12 -4.87 3.97
N GLN A 51 -19.75 -5.85 3.15
CA GLN A 51 -19.30 -7.18 3.54
C GLN A 51 -17.92 -7.49 2.98
N CYS A 52 -17.16 -8.30 3.70
CA CYS A 52 -15.91 -8.88 3.22
C CYS A 52 -16.21 -9.83 2.05
N GLU A 53 -15.59 -9.60 0.89
CA GLU A 53 -15.75 -10.41 -0.32
C GLU A 53 -15.05 -11.79 -0.24
N GLU A 54 -14.40 -12.13 0.89
CA GLU A 54 -13.80 -13.47 1.13
C GLU A 54 -14.56 -14.28 2.17
N CYS A 55 -14.92 -13.67 3.31
CA CYS A 55 -15.50 -14.38 4.45
C CYS A 55 -16.90 -13.90 4.87
N GLY A 56 -17.44 -12.86 4.24
CA GLY A 56 -18.79 -12.33 4.55
C GLY A 56 -18.88 -11.47 5.82
N GLU A 57 -17.77 -11.21 6.51
CA GLU A 57 -17.75 -10.34 7.71
C GLU A 57 -18.24 -8.91 7.38
N HIS A 58 -19.12 -8.35 8.22
CA HIS A 58 -19.77 -7.04 8.03
C HIS A 58 -19.82 -6.17 9.29
N LYS A 59 -19.43 -6.71 10.45
CA LYS A 59 -19.46 -6.01 11.74
C LYS A 59 -18.13 -5.33 12.05
N THR A 60 -17.10 -5.56 11.23
CA THR A 60 -15.75 -5.02 11.43
C THR A 60 -15.43 -3.91 10.43
N ILE A 61 -14.35 -3.18 10.68
CA ILE A 61 -13.82 -2.22 9.72
C ILE A 61 -13.34 -2.97 8.48
N LEU A 62 -13.91 -2.59 7.33
CA LEU A 62 -13.53 -3.10 6.03
C LEU A 62 -12.55 -2.14 5.33
N ASP A 63 -11.52 -2.74 4.75
CA ASP A 63 -10.50 -2.08 3.95
C ASP A 63 -10.64 -2.47 2.48
N VAL A 64 -10.19 -1.58 1.59
CA VAL A 64 -10.21 -1.82 0.16
C VAL A 64 -8.79 -2.16 -0.28
N HIS A 65 -8.58 -3.44 -0.58
CA HIS A 65 -7.35 -4.00 -1.09
C HIS A 65 -7.22 -3.73 -2.59
N HIS A 66 -6.01 -3.42 -3.06
CA HIS A 66 -5.72 -3.32 -4.49
C HIS A 66 -5.19 -4.67 -4.98
N LEU A 67 -5.81 -5.27 -5.99
CA LEU A 67 -5.29 -6.50 -6.62
C LEU A 67 -4.06 -6.20 -7.48
N HIS A 68 -3.99 -4.99 -8.03
CA HIS A 68 -2.82 -4.48 -8.73
C HIS A 68 -2.83 -2.95 -8.74
N TYR A 69 -1.66 -2.36 -8.96
CA TYR A 69 -1.49 -0.90 -9.00
C TYR A 69 -1.49 -0.29 -10.41
N ARG A 70 -1.78 -1.08 -11.46
CA ARG A 70 -1.70 -0.64 -12.87
C ARG A 70 -2.70 0.46 -13.24
N SER A 71 -3.85 0.49 -12.56
CA SER A 71 -4.94 1.45 -12.79
C SER A 71 -5.08 2.48 -11.66
N LEU A 72 -4.01 2.75 -10.90
CA LEU A 72 -4.03 3.71 -9.80
C LEU A 72 -4.54 5.09 -10.28
N GLY A 73 -5.55 5.64 -9.61
CA GLY A 73 -6.25 6.87 -9.98
C GLY A 73 -7.39 6.69 -10.99
N ARG A 74 -7.59 5.49 -11.55
CA ARG A 74 -8.70 5.13 -12.45
C ARG A 74 -9.22 3.72 -12.14
N GLU A 75 -9.21 3.36 -10.87
CA GLU A 75 -9.50 2.00 -10.41
C GLU A 75 -10.95 1.66 -10.72
N LYS A 76 -11.14 0.51 -11.36
CA LYS A 76 -12.47 -0.07 -11.52
C LYS A 76 -12.84 -0.85 -10.25
N ASN A 77 -14.12 -1.20 -10.11
CA ASN A 77 -14.47 -2.42 -9.36
C ASN A 77 -13.68 -3.59 -10.02
N LYS A 78 -13.57 -4.83 -9.59
CA LYS A 78 -12.60 -5.80 -10.20
C LYS A 78 -11.12 -5.52 -9.90
N ASP A 79 -10.63 -4.27 -9.95
CA ASP A 79 -9.21 -3.96 -9.64
C ASP A 79 -8.95 -3.90 -8.12
N LEU A 80 -10.04 -3.83 -7.36
CA LEU A 80 -10.07 -3.66 -5.91
C LEU A 80 -10.80 -4.84 -5.27
N LYS A 81 -10.60 -5.10 -3.98
CA LYS A 81 -11.38 -6.08 -3.21
C LYS A 81 -11.68 -5.54 -1.81
N VAL A 82 -12.91 -5.66 -1.34
CA VAL A 82 -13.34 -5.25 0.00
C VAL A 82 -13.09 -6.40 0.97
N LEU A 83 -12.23 -6.18 1.96
CA LEU A 83 -11.78 -7.22 2.88
C LEU A 83 -11.83 -6.73 4.33
N CYS A 84 -12.15 -7.63 5.25
CA CYS A 84 -11.88 -7.40 6.67
C CYS A 84 -10.37 -7.45 6.92
N ARG A 85 -9.90 -6.88 8.03
CA ARG A 85 -8.46 -6.80 8.35
C ARG A 85 -7.72 -8.16 8.32
N PRO A 86 -8.27 -9.27 8.83
CA PRO A 86 -7.64 -10.59 8.69
C PRO A 86 -7.42 -10.99 7.23
N CYS A 87 -8.49 -11.02 6.42
CA CYS A 87 -8.41 -11.37 5.01
C CYS A 87 -7.51 -10.40 4.21
N HIS A 88 -7.51 -9.12 4.59
CA HIS A 88 -6.64 -8.11 3.97
C HIS A 88 -5.15 -8.40 4.21
N LYS A 89 -4.78 -8.86 5.42
CA LYS A 89 -3.41 -9.27 5.72
C LYS A 89 -3.04 -10.53 4.93
N ASP A 90 -3.94 -11.51 4.86
CA ASP A 90 -3.73 -12.74 4.11
C ASP A 90 -3.57 -12.47 2.61
N ALA A 91 -4.33 -11.53 2.07
CA ALA A 91 -4.21 -11.11 0.67
C ALA A 91 -2.82 -10.52 0.36
N HIS A 92 -2.26 -9.71 1.25
CA HIS A 92 -0.89 -9.20 1.11
C HIS A 92 0.20 -10.27 1.19
N ALA A 93 -0.06 -11.40 1.85
CA ALA A 93 0.89 -12.51 1.88
C ALA A 93 0.86 -13.36 0.60
N LYS A 94 -0.23 -13.29 -0.17
CA LYS A 94 -0.46 -14.08 -1.40
C LYS A 94 -0.15 -13.31 -2.69
N SER A 95 0.17 -12.00 -2.59
CA SER A 95 0.40 -11.08 -3.73
C SER A 95 1.84 -10.61 -3.78
#